data_AF-A0A816WZM4-F1
#
_entry.id   AF-A0A816WZM4-F1
#
_cell.length_a   1.000
_cell.length_b   1.000
_cell.length_c   1.000
_cell.angle_alpha   90.00
_cell.angle_beta   90.00
_cell.angle_gamma   90.00
#
_symmetry.space_group_name_H-M   'P 1'
#
loop_
_entity.id
_entity.type
_entity.pdbx_description
1 polymer ?
#
loop_
_entity_poly.entity_id
_entity_poly.type
_entity_poly.pdbx_seq_one_letter_code
_entity_poly.pdbx_strand_id
1 'polypeptide(L)' 'TGDLDSSEIYDPSTGQWDRSAKLATTRSYHTATMLTSGKVLVTGGEN' A
#
# COMPACT_ATOMS: atom_id res chain seq x y z
N THR A 1 -5.16 -13.89 11.08
CA THR A 1 -4.32 -13.41 9.98
C THR A 1 -4.67 -11.95 9.77
N GLY A 2 -3.68 -11.06 9.89
CA GLY A 2 -3.86 -9.59 9.87
C GLY A 2 -3.72 -9.00 8.47
N ASP A 3 -3.85 -9.84 7.46
CA ASP A 3 -3.57 -9.51 6.06
C ASP A 3 -4.76 -8.77 5.46
N LEU A 4 -4.49 -7.63 4.83
CA LEU A 4 -5.49 -6.77 4.20
C LEU A 4 -5.12 -6.56 2.73
N ASP A 5 -6.13 -6.35 1.91
CA ASP A 5 -5.97 -5.94 0.51
C ASP A 5 -6.15 -4.42 0.34
N SER A 6 -6.62 -3.72 1.36
CA SER A 6 -6.82 -2.28 1.31
C SER A 6 -5.49 -1.53 1.25
N SER A 7 -5.47 -0.45 0.50
CA SER A 7 -4.38 0.53 0.48
C SER A 7 -4.97 1.92 0.53
N GLU A 8 -4.23 2.86 1.12
CA GLU A 8 -4.69 4.22 1.33
C GLU A 8 -3.57 5.21 0.97
N ILE A 9 -3.95 6.39 0.49
CA ILE A 9 -3.03 7.49 0.21
C ILE A 9 -3.36 8.61 1.19
N TYR A 10 -2.32 9.12 1.86
CA TYR A 10 -2.44 10.28 2.72
C TYR A 10 -2.22 11.56 1.91
N ASP A 11 -3.15 12.51 2.03
CA ASP A 11 -3.01 13.88 1.50
C ASP A 11 -2.63 14.84 2.64
N PRO A 12 -1.37 15.32 2.70
CA PRO A 12 -0.92 16.24 3.74
C PRO A 12 -1.58 17.63 3.70
N SER A 13 -2.17 18.03 2.56
CA SER A 13 -2.80 19.35 2.43
C SER A 13 -4.16 19.44 3.13
N THR A 14 -4.87 18.31 3.18
CA THR A 14 -6.18 18.17 3.84
C THR A 14 -6.10 17.38 5.15
N GLY A 15 -5.00 16.67 5.39
CA GLY A 15 -4.81 15.82 6.56
C GLY A 15 -5.70 14.57 6.54
N GLN A 16 -6.18 14.17 5.37
CA GLN A 16 -7.11 13.06 5.20
C GLN A 16 -6.44 11.86 4.54
N TRP A 17 -7.05 10.69 4.74
CA TRP A 17 -6.71 9.45 4.06
C TRP A 17 -7.78 9.11 3.03
N ASP A 18 -7.36 8.82 1.80
CA ASP A 18 -8.22 8.36 0.72
C ASP A 18 -7.94 6.90 0.39
N ARG A 19 -9.00 6.15 0.06
CA ARG A 19 -8.85 4.78 -0.43
C ARG A 19 -8.15 4.77 -1.79
N SER A 20 -7.19 3.87 -1.92
CA SER A 20 -6.47 3.59 -3.17
C SER A 20 -6.89 2.24 -3.75
N ALA A 21 -6.22 1.84 -4.83
CA ALA A 21 -6.39 0.53 -5.43
C ALA A 21 -6.05 -0.58 -4.43
N LYS A 22 -6.83 -1.66 -4.45
CA LYS A 22 -6.57 -2.85 -3.65
C LYS A 22 -5.33 -3.61 -4.16
N LEU A 23 -4.64 -4.28 -3.24
CA LEU A 23 -3.61 -5.24 -3.59
C LEU A 23 -4.23 -6.45 -4.29
N ALA A 24 -3.52 -7.02 -5.25
CA ALA A 24 -3.95 -8.25 -5.94
C ALA A 24 -3.96 -9.48 -5.01
N THR A 25 -3.22 -9.44 -3.90
CA THR A 25 -3.17 -10.48 -2.87
C THR A 25 -3.07 -9.77 -1.53
N THR A 26 -3.92 -10.17 -0.58
CA THR A 26 -3.83 -9.73 0.82
C THR A 26 -2.43 -10.00 1.34
N ARG A 27 -1.85 -9.05 2.07
CA ARG A 27 -0.54 -9.29 2.69
C ARG A 27 -0.28 -8.44 3.92
N SER A 28 0.54 -8.95 4.83
CA SER A 28 1.13 -8.21 5.96
C SER A 28 2.65 -8.38 6.00
N TYR A 29 3.35 -7.53 6.77
CA TYR A 29 4.82 -7.55 6.88
C TYR A 29 5.60 -7.43 5.56
N HIS A 30 5.00 -6.80 4.54
CA HIS A 30 5.63 -6.55 3.25
C HIS A 30 6.56 -5.33 3.29
N THR A 31 7.37 -5.14 2.25
CA THR A 31 8.11 -3.90 2.01
C THR A 31 7.50 -3.11 0.86
N ALA A 32 7.56 -1.79 0.95
CA ALA A 32 7.14 -0.86 -0.09
C ALA A 32 8.32 0.04 -0.49
N THR A 33 8.59 0.17 -1.78
CA THR A 33 9.68 1.01 -2.31
C THR A 33 9.17 1.86 -3.47
N MET A 34 9.43 3.16 -3.40
CA MET A 34 9.12 4.08 -4.49
C MET A 34 10.13 3.91 -5.63
N LEU A 35 9.62 3.72 -6.83
CA LEU A 35 10.42 3.65 -8.04
C LEU A 35 10.59 5.05 -8.64
N THR A 36 11.62 5.22 -9.48
CA THR A 36 11.89 6.48 -10.19
C THR A 36 10.75 6.91 -11.12
N SER A 37 9.88 5.98 -11.51
CA SER A 37 8.67 6.26 -12.30
C SER A 37 7.53 6.87 -11.48
N GLY A 38 7.67 7.00 -10.16
CA GLY A 38 6.61 7.43 -9.25
C GLY A 38 5.64 6.31 -8.84
N LYS A 39 5.83 5.07 -9.33
CA LYS A 39 5.09 3.90 -8.87
C LYS A 39 5.67 3.35 -7.56
N VAL A 40 4.86 2.61 -6.81
CA VAL A 40 5.29 1.90 -5.60
C VAL A 40 5.37 0.40 -5.89
N LEU A 41 6.54 -0.20 -5.66
CA LEU A 41 6.71 -1.66 -5.66
C LEU A 41 6.42 -2.20 -4.26
N VAL A 42 5.49 -3.15 -4.17
CA VAL A 42 5.17 -3.89 -2.95
C VAL A 42 5.59 -5.35 -3.12
N THR A 43 6.42 -5.86 -2.23
CA THR A 43 6.95 -7.25 -2.32
C THR A 43 7.21 -7.88 -0.95
N GLY A 44 7.28 -9.21 -0.90
CA GLY A 44 7.46 -9.99 0.32
C GLY A 44 6.28 -9.91 1.30
N GLY A 45 6.47 -10.43 2.51
CA GLY A 45 5.42 -10.53 3.53
C GLY A 45 4.66 -11.85 3.51
N GLU A 46 3.71 -11.98 4.45
CA GLU A 46 2.78 -13.10 4.57
C GLU A 46 1.49 -12.78 3.79
N ASN A 47 0.83 -13.79 3.21
CA ASN A 47 -0.39 -13.64 2.40
C ASN A 47 -1.57 -14.39 3.01
#